data_AF-A0A645F8E6-F1
#
_entry.id   AF-A0A645F8E6-F1
#
_cell.length_a   1.000
_cell.length_b   1.000
_cell.length_c   1.000
_cell.angle_alpha   90.00
_cell.angle_beta   90.00
_cell.angle_gamma   90.00
#
_symmetry.space_group_name_H-M   'P 1'
#
loop_
_entity.id
_entity.type
_entity.pdbx_description
1 polymer ?
#
loop_
_entity_poly.entity_id
_entity_poly.type
_entity_poly.pdbx_seq_one_letter_code
_entity_poly.pdbx_strand_id
1 'polypeptide(L)' 'MTAFTCVLGVLPMLFASGAGAASRKAVGTTMFFGMNAATIFGIFLIPALYVFFQRIREKVKRRIKAMGRKARAAQ' A
#
# COMPACT_ATOMS: atom_id res chain seq x y z
N MET A 1 2.97 -1.16 15.04
CA MET A 1 3.59 -2.37 15.64
C MET A 1 4.39 -3.14 14.60
N THR A 2 3.76 -3.67 13.56
CA THR A 2 4.41 -4.52 12.54
C THR A 2 5.64 -3.91 11.85
N ALA A 3 5.53 -2.65 11.40
CA ALA A 3 6.63 -1.98 10.71
C ALA A 3 7.85 -1.77 11.62
N PHE A 4 7.62 -1.32 12.87
CA PHE A 4 8.68 -1.14 13.86
C PHE A 4 9.38 -2.46 14.19
N THR A 5 8.63 -3.54 14.40
CA THR A 5 9.23 -4.86 14.68
C THR A 5 10.04 -5.39 13.49
N CYS A 6 9.58 -5.16 12.25
CA CYS A 6 10.35 -5.52 11.05
C CYS A 6 11.64 -4.70 10.92
N VAL A 7 11.59 -3.39 11.17
CA VAL A 7 12.77 -2.51 11.13
C VAL A 7 13.80 -2.92 12.18
N LEU A 8 13.35 -3.24 13.39
CA LEU A 8 14.23 -3.73 14.46
C LEU A 8 14.81 -5.11 14.13
N GLY A 9 14.07 -5.98 13.46
CA GLY A 9 14.55 -7.30 13.03
C GLY A 9 15.64 -7.25 11.95
N VAL A 10 15.65 -6.23 11.10
CA VAL A 10 16.67 -6.07 10.05
C VAL A 10 17.89 -5.23 10.46
N LEU A 11 17.85 -4.56 11.62
CA LEU A 11 18.99 -3.83 12.19
C LEU A 11 20.30 -4.64 12.18
N PRO A 12 20.38 -5.89 12.65
CA PRO A 12 21.63 -6.64 12.66
C PRO A 12 22.18 -6.93 11.25
N MET A 13 21.33 -6.96 10.21
CA MET A 13 21.81 -7.12 8.83
C MET A 13 22.60 -5.90 8.35
N LEU A 14 22.33 -4.70 8.86
CA LEU A 14 23.06 -3.47 8.52
C LEU A 14 24.50 -3.50 9.05
N PHE A 15 24.70 -4.16 10.19
CA PHE A 15 26.01 -4.28 10.85
C PHE A 15 26.70 -5.62 10.58
N ALA A 16 26.09 -6.50 9.77
CA ALA A 16 26.64 -7.82 9.49
C ALA A 16 28.03 -7.72 8.83
N SER A 17 28.98 -8.50 9.35
CA SER A 17 30.32 -8.68 8.76
C SER A 17 30.57 -10.17 8.45
N GLY A 18 31.52 -10.45 7.56
CA GLY A 18 31.86 -11.80 7.10
C GLY A 18 31.30 -12.17 5.71
N ALA A 19 31.29 -13.46 5.39
CA ALA A 19 30.84 -13.97 4.09
C ALA A 19 29.39 -13.53 3.79
N GLY A 20 29.14 -13.04 2.58
CA GLY A 20 27.82 -12.54 2.19
C GLY A 20 27.35 -11.27 2.94
N ALA A 21 28.23 -10.57 3.66
CA ALA A 21 27.89 -9.32 4.34
C ALA A 21 27.39 -8.24 3.38
N ALA A 22 27.98 -8.13 2.18
CA ALA A 22 27.52 -7.20 1.16
C ALA A 22 26.04 -7.43 0.77
N SER A 23 25.65 -8.69 0.58
CA SER A 23 24.26 -9.07 0.26
C SER A 23 23.31 -8.77 1.42
N ARG A 24 23.70 -9.13 2.65
CA ARG A 24 22.90 -8.85 3.86
C ARG A 24 22.70 -7.35 4.09
N LYS A 25 23.76 -6.54 3.92
CA LYS A 25 23.67 -5.08 4.01
C LYS A 25 22.76 -4.50 2.94
N ALA A 26 22.89 -4.93 1.68
CA ALA A 26 22.05 -4.44 0.59
C ALA A 26 20.56 -4.69 0.83
N VAL A 27 20.20 -5.89 1.28
CA VAL A 27 18.81 -6.23 1.63
C VAL A 27 18.35 -5.46 2.86
N GLY A 28 19.19 -5.38 3.90
CA GLY A 28 18.90 -4.65 5.13
C GLY A 28 18.65 -3.16 4.90
N THR A 29 19.48 -2.48 4.11
CA THR A 29 19.32 -1.05 3.80
C THR A 29 18.05 -0.79 3.00
N THR A 30 17.78 -1.63 2.01
CA THR A 30 16.57 -1.52 1.18
C THR A 30 15.31 -1.66 2.03
N MET A 31 15.28 -2.66 2.91
CA MET A 31 14.13 -2.91 3.76
C MET A 31 13.95 -1.85 4.83
N PHE A 32 15.04 -1.34 5.41
CA PHE A 32 15.00 -0.25 6.39
C PHE A 32 14.36 1.01 5.79
N PHE A 33 14.89 1.52 4.68
CA PHE A 33 14.34 2.72 4.04
C PHE A 33 12.94 2.46 3.46
N GLY A 34 12.73 1.31 2.82
CA GLY A 34 11.45 0.94 2.22
C GLY A 34 10.32 0.87 3.24
N MET A 35 10.56 0.26 4.40
CA MET A 35 9.54 0.13 5.46
C MET A 35 9.21 1.49 6.10
N ASN A 36 10.22 2.36 6.30
CA ASN A 36 10.01 3.71 6.83
C ASN A 36 9.22 4.57 5.84
N ALA A 37 9.61 4.59 4.57
CA ALA A 37 8.91 5.30 3.53
C ALA A 37 7.48 4.78 3.36
N ALA A 38 7.29 3.45 3.27
CA ALA A 38 5.97 2.85 3.13
C ALA A 38 5.05 3.16 4.32
N THR A 39 5.59 3.25 5.54
CA THR A 39 4.78 3.60 6.71
C THR A 39 4.35 5.07 6.64
N ILE A 40 5.27 6.00 6.37
CA ILE A 40 4.96 7.43 6.32
C ILE A 40 4.02 7.73 5.15
N PHE A 41 4.36 7.30 3.94
CA PHE A 41 3.57 7.60 2.75
C PHE A 41 2.31 6.73 2.65
N GLY A 42 2.39 5.45 3.02
CA GLY A 42 1.27 4.50 2.89
C GLY A 42 0.08 4.87 3.75
N ILE A 43 0.30 5.39 4.97
CA ILE A 43 -0.79 5.85 5.85
C ILE A 43 -1.65 6.93 5.17
N PHE A 44 -1.07 7.79 4.35
CA PHE A 44 -1.81 8.83 3.62
C PHE A 44 -2.28 8.35 2.23
N LEU A 45 -1.42 7.63 1.51
CA LEU A 45 -1.66 7.24 0.12
C LEU A 45 -2.77 6.19 0.02
N ILE A 46 -2.78 5.18 0.89
CA ILE A 46 -3.76 4.09 0.86
C ILE A 46 -5.20 4.60 1.04
N PRO A 47 -5.55 5.40 2.07
CA PRO A 47 -6.90 5.92 2.22
C PRO A 47 -7.28 6.92 1.12
N ALA A 48 -6.33 7.74 0.65
CA ALA A 48 -6.59 8.65 -0.46
C ALA A 48 -6.97 7.89 -1.75
N LEU A 49 -6.21 6.85 -2.09
CA LEU A 49 -6.51 5.96 -3.20
C LEU A 49 -7.83 5.22 -3.00
N TYR A 50 -8.09 4.72 -1.78
CA TYR A 50 -9.35 4.07 -1.47
C TYR A 50 -10.56 4.98 -1.74
N VAL A 51 -10.54 6.22 -1.25
CA VAL A 51 -11.63 7.18 -1.47
C VAL A 51 -11.76 7.53 -2.95
N PHE A 52 -10.64 7.68 -3.67
CA PHE A 52 -10.64 7.92 -5.11
C PHE A 52 -11.37 6.81 -5.87
N PHE A 53 -11.00 5.55 -5.64
CA PHE A 53 -11.65 4.41 -6.29
C PHE A 53 -13.09 4.21 -5.82
N GLN A 54 -13.39 4.42 -4.54
CA GLN A 54 -14.75 4.32 -4.01
C GLN A 54 -15.69 5.35 -4.67
N ARG A 55 -15.24 6.59 -4.87
CA ARG A 55 -16.01 7.63 -5.59
C ARG A 55 -16.30 7.23 -7.03
N ILE A 56 -15.34 6.64 -7.71
CA ILE A 56 -15.53 6.13 -9.08
C ILE A 56 -16.57 5.00 -9.07
N ARG A 57 -16.42 4.03 -8.15
CA ARG A 57 -17.35 2.89 -8.00
C ARG A 57 -18.78 3.36 -7.77
N GLU A 58 -18.99 4.37 -6.93
CA GLU A 58 -20.32 4.92 -6.67
C GLU A 58 -20.91 5.63 -7.89
N LYS A 59 -20.11 6.40 -8.64
CA LYS A 59 -20.56 7.03 -9.89
C LYS A 59 -21.01 5.98 -10.92
N VAL A 60 -20.23 4.91 -11.08
CA VAL A 60 -20.56 3.80 -12.00
C VAL A 60 -21.85 3.10 -11.56
N LYS A 61 -21.97 2.74 -10.27
CA LYS A 61 -23.17 2.10 -9.73
C LYS A 61 -24.43 2.96 -9.93
N ARG A 62 -24.34 4.28 -9.75
CA ARG A 62 -25.44 5.22 -10.00
C ARG A 62 -25.85 5.25 -11.48
N ARG A 63 -24.88 5.27 -12.42
CA ARG A 63 -25.17 5.21 -13.86
C ARG A 63 -25.90 3.93 -14.26
N ILE A 64 -25.43 2.77 -13.77
CA ILE A 64 -26.07 1.48 -14.06
C ILE A 64 -27.51 1.45 -13.53
N LYS A 65 -27.72 1.92 -12.28
CA LYS A 65 -29.06 1.97 -11.68
C LYS A 65 -30.01 2.93 -12.42
N ALA A 66 -29.49 4.05 -12.95
CA ALA A 66 -30.27 4.99 -13.74
C ALA A 66 -30.70 4.40 -15.10
N MET A 67 -29.84 3.64 -15.77
CA MET A 67 -30.20 2.90 -16.99
C MET A 67 -31.30 1.86 -16.72
N GLY A 68 -31.17 1.08 -15.64
CA GLY A 68 -32.17 0.06 -15.29
C GLY A 68 -33.55 0.65 -14.97
N ARG A 69 -33.61 1.85 -14.38
CA ARG A 69 -34.88 2.57 -14.15
C ARG A 69 -35.54 3.06 -15.44
N LYS A 70 -34.75 3.57 -16.40
CA LYS A 70 -35.28 4.00 -17.71
C LYS A 70 -35.86 2.83 -18.50
N ALA A 71 -35.23 1.66 -18.46
CA ALA A 71 -35.74 0.46 -19.13
C ALA A 71 -37.09 -0.01 -18.55
N ARG A 72 -37.28 0.09 -17.23
CA ARG A 72 -38.56 -0.28 -16.58
C ARG A 72 -39.68 0.75 -16.71
N ALA A 73 -39.35 2.02 -16.96
CA ALA A 73 -40.36 3.07 -17.16
C ALA A 73 -40.86 3.16 -18.61
N ALA A 74 -40.22 2.43 -19.53
CA ALA A 74 -40.61 2.31 -20.94
C ALA A 74 -41.37 1.00 -21.24
N GLN A 75 -41.58 0.15 -20.23
CA GLN A 75 -42.52 -0.98 -20.23
C GLN A 75 -43.77 -0.59 -19.46
#